data_AF-A0A5C4RTY5-F1
#
_entry.id   AF-A0A5C4RTY5-F1
#
_cell.length_a   1.000
_cell.length_b   1.000
_cell.length_c   1.000
_cell.angle_alpha   90.00
_cell.angle_beta   90.00
_cell.angle_gamma   90.00
#
_symmetry.space_group_name_H-M   'P 1'
#
loop_
_entity.id
_entity.type
_entity.pdbx_description
1 polymer ?
#
loop_
_entity_poly.entity_id
_entity_poly.type
_entity_poly.pdbx_seq_one_letter_code
_entity_poly.pdbx_strand_id
1 'polypeptide(L)'
;MPAAGEIGSALAGFFLDPAAKWPAELEFSAWVYPYSRQVSIRGAMMMKFGLSGNVHFSLLKFYPLAFLITRGDISAAGPSIQSILEGTRELDDLGHFSVERGNFAHFAWPESPEEDGMILMGEGAVVALPRSPFESTR
;
A
#
# COMPACT_ATOMS: atom_id res chain seq x y z
N MET A 1 -4.26 -4.90 -21.98
CA MET A 1 -4.48 -3.82 -20.98
C MET A 1 -3.27 -3.79 -20.05
N PRO A 2 -2.46 -2.71 -19.98
CA PRO A 2 -1.31 -2.69 -19.09
C PRO A 2 -1.60 -1.82 -17.86
N ALA A 3 -2.15 -2.42 -16.80
CA ALA A 3 -2.47 -1.76 -15.53
C ALA A 3 -1.27 -1.63 -14.57
N ALA A 4 -0.28 -2.52 -14.68
CA ALA A 4 0.83 -2.65 -13.73
C ALA A 4 2.06 -1.79 -14.09
N GLY A 5 2.19 -1.39 -15.37
CA GLY A 5 3.32 -0.59 -15.86
C GLY A 5 3.22 0.90 -15.57
N GLU A 6 2.03 1.41 -15.23
CA GLU A 6 1.80 2.86 -15.20
C GLU A 6 2.30 3.54 -13.91
N ILE A 7 2.09 2.94 -12.73
CA ILE A 7 2.63 3.48 -11.45
C ILE A 7 4.16 3.45 -11.48
N GLY A 8 4.74 2.33 -11.93
CA GLY A 8 6.19 2.19 -12.04
C GLY A 8 6.81 3.21 -13.01
N SER A 9 6.14 3.49 -14.13
CA SER A 9 6.62 4.49 -15.11
C SER A 9 6.49 5.92 -14.59
N ALA A 10 5.39 6.26 -13.91
CA ALA A 10 5.19 7.56 -13.29
C ALA A 10 6.24 7.83 -12.20
N LEU A 11 6.50 6.84 -11.34
CA LEU A 11 7.53 6.92 -10.32
C LEU A 11 8.93 6.98 -10.91
N ALA A 12 9.21 6.27 -12.00
CA ALA A 12 10.51 6.35 -12.67
C ALA A 12 10.81 7.78 -13.13
N GLY A 13 9.84 8.48 -13.72
CA GLY A 13 9.99 9.89 -14.08
C GLY A 13 10.30 10.78 -12.89
N PHE A 14 9.63 10.56 -11.76
CA PHE A 14 9.87 11.29 -10.51
C PHE A 14 11.26 11.02 -9.92
N PHE A 15 11.68 9.75 -9.84
CA PHE A 15 12.96 9.39 -9.20
C PHE A 15 14.19 9.71 -10.06
N LEU A 16 14.04 9.74 -11.39
CA LEU A 16 15.15 10.00 -12.31
C LEU A 16 15.41 11.50 -12.54
N ASP A 17 14.48 12.38 -12.18
CA ASP A 17 14.61 13.82 -12.31
C ASP A 17 14.47 14.52 -10.94
N PRO A 18 15.57 15.04 -10.35
CA PRO A 18 15.53 15.75 -9.07
C PRO A 18 14.64 16.99 -9.05
N ALA A 19 14.28 17.56 -10.21
CA ALA A 19 13.37 18.70 -10.32
C ALA A 19 11.90 18.28 -10.50
N ALA A 20 11.62 16.99 -10.69
CA ALA A 20 10.27 16.49 -10.88
C ALA A 20 9.45 16.63 -9.60
N LYS A 21 8.18 17.01 -9.78
CA LYS A 21 7.20 17.00 -8.71
C LYS A 21 6.59 15.61 -8.58
N TRP A 22 6.06 15.33 -7.38
CA TRP A 22 5.25 14.14 -7.16
C TRP A 22 4.10 14.07 -8.19
N PRO A 23 3.85 12.90 -8.84
CA PRO A 23 2.79 12.78 -9.84
C PRO A 23 1.41 13.05 -9.22
N ALA A 24 0.63 13.96 -9.81
CA ALA A 24 -0.63 14.45 -9.23
C ALA A 24 -1.74 13.40 -9.18
N GLU A 25 -1.66 12.36 -10.01
CA GLU A 25 -2.59 11.25 -10.04
C GLU A 25 -2.26 10.13 -9.06
N LEU A 26 -1.13 10.25 -8.34
CA LEU A 26 -0.70 9.29 -7.34
C LEU A 26 -0.93 9.83 -5.93
N GLU A 27 -1.42 8.97 -5.06
CA GLU A 27 -1.48 9.22 -3.63
C GLU A 27 -0.49 8.30 -2.92
N PHE A 28 0.19 8.84 -1.90
CA PHE A 28 1.12 8.09 -1.06
C PHE A 28 0.65 8.12 0.38
N SER A 29 0.50 6.94 0.96
CA SER A 29 0.07 6.75 2.34
C SER A 29 1.08 5.88 3.06
N ALA A 30 1.39 6.23 4.31
CA ALA A 30 2.16 5.37 5.20
C ALA A 30 1.46 5.25 6.54
N TRP A 31 1.50 4.07 7.16
CA TRP A 31 0.88 3.85 8.47
C TRP A 31 1.65 2.85 9.31
N VAL A 32 1.32 2.85 10.60
CA VAL A 32 1.84 1.87 11.55
C VAL A 32 1.26 0.49 11.25
N TYR A 33 2.16 -0.46 11.05
CA TYR A 33 1.85 -1.86 10.75
C TYR A 33 2.41 -2.77 11.84
N PRO A 34 1.63 -3.09 12.89
CA PRO A 34 2.11 -3.81 14.06
C PRO A 34 2.16 -5.34 13.88
N TYR A 35 2.28 -5.83 12.65
CA TYR A 35 2.23 -7.27 12.34
C TYR A 35 3.56 -7.77 11.77
N SER A 36 3.86 -9.04 11.98
CA SER A 36 5.09 -9.69 11.51
C SER A 36 5.03 -10.15 10.05
N ARG A 37 3.84 -10.14 9.44
CA ARG A 37 3.64 -10.55 8.03
C ARG A 37 4.29 -9.53 7.09
N GLN A 38 4.97 -9.99 6.05
CA GLN A 38 5.57 -9.12 5.05
C GLN A 38 4.80 -9.21 3.74
N VAL A 39 4.60 -8.09 3.05
CA VAL A 39 3.82 -8.06 1.80
C VAL A 39 4.49 -7.10 0.83
N SER A 40 4.71 -7.52 -0.41
CA SER A 40 5.36 -6.71 -1.45
C SER A 40 4.63 -6.86 -2.79
N ILE A 41 3.65 -6.00 -3.02
CA ILE A 41 2.85 -6.01 -4.24
C ILE A 41 3.29 -4.86 -5.13
N ARG A 42 3.63 -5.19 -6.36
CA ARG A 42 3.95 -4.22 -7.39
C ARG A 42 2.88 -4.25 -8.46
N GLY A 43 2.16 -3.14 -8.63
CA GLY A 43 1.19 -2.97 -9.72
C GLY A 43 0.01 -3.96 -9.68
N ALA A 44 -0.78 -3.93 -8.61
CA ALA A 44 -2.06 -4.61 -8.54
C ALA A 44 -3.22 -3.66 -8.86
N MET A 45 -4.37 -4.22 -9.24
CA MET A 45 -5.61 -3.50 -9.44
C MET A 45 -6.68 -4.07 -8.51
N MET A 46 -7.30 -3.22 -7.71
CA MET A 46 -8.45 -3.52 -6.87
C MET A 46 -9.73 -3.06 -7.56
N MET A 47 -10.75 -3.89 -7.50
CA MET A 47 -12.12 -3.56 -7.90
C MET A 47 -13.07 -3.96 -6.78
N LYS A 48 -13.99 -3.06 -6.44
CA LYS A 48 -15.04 -3.29 -5.44
C LYS A 48 -16.40 -3.36 -6.16
N PHE A 49 -17.15 -4.42 -5.92
CA PHE A 49 -18.46 -4.65 -6.50
C PHE A 49 -19.44 -3.57 -6.02
N GLY A 50 -20.16 -2.95 -6.96
CA GLY A 50 -21.13 -1.90 -6.66
C GLY A 50 -20.57 -0.47 -6.57
N LEU A 51 -19.24 -0.29 -6.61
CA LEU A 51 -18.62 1.03 -6.76
C LEU A 51 -18.09 1.21 -8.19
N SER A 52 -18.34 2.38 -8.77
CA SER A 52 -17.76 2.75 -10.07
C SER A 52 -16.31 3.17 -9.86
N GLY A 53 -15.37 2.31 -10.22
CA GLY A 53 -13.94 2.64 -10.22
C GLY A 53 -13.04 1.44 -10.00
N ASN A 54 -11.78 1.62 -10.36
CA ASN A 54 -10.69 0.70 -10.05
C ASN A 54 -9.56 1.49 -9.39
N VAL A 55 -8.88 0.85 -8.46
CA VAL A 55 -7.72 1.42 -7.78
C VAL A 55 -6.51 0.62 -8.18
N HIS A 56 -5.53 1.26 -8.78
CA HIS A 56 -4.23 0.64 -9.03
C HIS A 56 -3.35 0.93 -7.84
N PHE A 57 -2.62 -0.07 -7.35
CA PHE A 57 -1.79 0.13 -6.16
C PHE A 57 -0.49 -0.67 -6.18
N SER A 58 0.51 -0.14 -5.46
CA SER A 58 1.71 -0.85 -5.03
C SER A 58 1.83 -0.74 -3.52
N LEU A 59 2.19 -1.84 -2.87
CA LEU A 59 2.10 -2.01 -1.43
C LEU A 59 3.36 -2.68 -0.90
N LEU A 60 3.93 -2.10 0.15
CA LEU A 60 5.01 -2.69 0.92
C LEU A 60 4.64 -2.66 2.39
N LYS A 61 4.62 -3.81 3.05
CA LYS A 61 4.40 -3.92 4.50
C LYS A 61 5.46 -4.75 5.16
N PHE A 62 5.97 -4.26 6.28
CA PHE A 62 6.88 -4.97 7.18
C PHE A 62 6.81 -4.33 8.56
N TYR A 63 7.12 -5.05 9.64
CA TYR A 63 7.10 -4.43 10.96
C TYR A 63 8.15 -3.29 11.05
N PRO A 64 7.80 -2.06 11.51
CA PRO A 64 6.51 -1.61 12.03
C PRO A 64 5.70 -0.69 11.08
N LEU A 65 6.00 -0.68 9.78
CA LEU A 65 5.46 0.28 8.80
C LEU A 65 4.86 -0.38 7.55
N ALA A 66 3.84 0.26 7.02
CA ALA A 66 3.29 -0.05 5.72
C ALA A 66 3.26 1.20 4.84
N PHE A 67 3.47 0.98 3.54
CA PHE A 67 3.56 1.98 2.50
C PHE A 67 2.66 1.57 1.35
N LEU A 68 1.87 2.52 0.86
CA LEU A 68 0.93 2.31 -0.22
C LEU A 68 0.99 3.49 -1.18
N ILE A 69 1.09 3.16 -2.46
CA ILE A 69 0.95 4.12 -3.55
C ILE A 69 -0.27 3.71 -4.33
N THR A 70 -1.22 4.63 -4.51
CA THR A 70 -2.46 4.40 -5.23
C THR A 70 -2.59 5.36 -6.41
N ARG A 71 -3.24 4.87 -7.46
CA ARG A 71 -3.83 5.68 -8.52
C ARG A 71 -5.32 5.38 -8.51
N GLY A 72 -6.13 6.40 -8.25
CA GLY A 72 -7.56 6.27 -7.96
C GLY A 72 -7.85 6.34 -6.46
N ASP A 73 -9.13 6.50 -6.12
CA ASP A 73 -9.60 6.72 -4.76
C ASP A 73 -9.73 5.39 -3.99
N ILE A 74 -8.83 5.17 -3.04
CA ILE A 74 -8.86 3.98 -2.16
C ILE A 74 -9.72 4.18 -0.90
N SER A 75 -10.12 5.42 -0.59
CA SER A 75 -10.89 5.73 0.62
C SER A 75 -12.27 5.04 0.60
N ALA A 76 -12.85 4.87 -0.58
CA ALA A 76 -14.09 4.11 -0.76
C ALA A 76 -13.91 2.59 -0.63
N ALA A 77 -12.66 2.10 -0.66
CA ALA A 77 -12.32 0.69 -0.70
C ALA A 77 -11.70 0.15 0.59
N GLY A 78 -11.49 0.98 1.63
CA GLY A 78 -10.77 0.56 2.82
C GLY A 78 -11.03 1.37 4.09
N PRO A 79 -10.43 0.96 5.22
CA PRO A 79 -10.49 1.72 6.45
C PRO A 79 -9.84 3.10 6.25
N SER A 80 -10.29 4.10 6.99
CA SER A 80 -9.59 5.38 7.08
C SER A 80 -8.23 5.13 7.74
N ILE A 81 -7.18 5.20 6.93
CA ILE A 81 -5.80 5.06 7.40
C ILE A 81 -5.29 6.45 7.72
N GLN A 82 -4.98 6.68 8.99
CA GLN A 82 -4.26 7.87 9.39
C GLN A 82 -2.84 7.79 8.83
N SER A 83 -2.50 8.68 7.91
CA SER A 83 -1.17 8.69 7.32
C SER A 83 -0.17 9.29 8.32
N ILE A 84 0.92 8.58 8.63
CA ILE A 84 1.98 9.11 9.49
C ILE A 84 2.82 10.21 8.79
N LEU A 85 2.54 10.48 7.52
CA LEU A 85 3.18 11.52 6.72
C LEU A 85 2.48 12.88 6.85
N GLU A 86 1.38 12.95 7.60
CA GLU A 86 0.71 14.21 7.92
C GLU A 86 1.68 15.11 8.71
N GLY A 87 2.35 16.01 8.00
CA GLY A 87 3.27 16.99 8.58
C GLY A 87 4.73 16.89 8.12
N THR A 88 5.14 15.81 7.44
CA THR A 88 6.50 15.70 6.88
C THR A 88 6.59 16.45 5.56
N ARG A 89 7.53 17.38 5.43
CA ARG A 89 7.68 18.23 4.23
C ARG A 89 8.85 17.85 3.33
N GLU A 90 9.87 17.23 3.91
CA GLU A 90 11.10 16.84 3.22
C GLU A 90 11.45 15.38 3.54
N LEU A 91 12.32 14.78 2.74
CA LEU A 91 12.72 13.38 2.89
C LEU A 91 13.47 13.12 4.21
N ASP A 92 14.25 14.11 4.66
CA ASP A 92 15.07 14.03 5.88
C ASP A 92 14.37 14.66 7.11
N ASP A 93 13.07 14.96 6.99
CA ASP A 93 12.30 15.62 8.04
C ASP A 93 12.01 14.65 9.22
N LEU A 94 12.08 15.17 10.44
CA LEU A 94 11.80 14.41 11.65
C LEU A 94 10.34 14.59 12.05
N GLY A 95 9.49 13.68 11.57
CA GLY A 95 8.08 13.61 11.94
C GLY A 95 7.87 12.99 13.32
N HIS A 96 7.00 13.60 14.13
CA HIS A 96 6.42 12.96 15.32
C HIS A 96 4.95 12.64 15.01
N PHE A 97 4.55 11.38 15.16
CA PHE A 97 3.17 10.95 14.97
C PHE A 97 2.64 10.28 16.23
N SER A 98 1.38 10.55 16.57
CA SER A 98 0.70 9.87 17.66
C SER A 98 0.08 8.58 17.15
N VAL A 99 0.39 7.47 17.82
CA VAL A 99 -0.20 6.17 17.50
C VAL A 99 -1.33 5.92 18.46
N GLU A 100 -2.57 6.06 17.99
CA GLU A 100 -3.73 5.64 18.78
C GLU A 100 -3.79 4.11 18.85
N ARG A 101 -3.94 3.58 20.07
CA ARG A 101 -4.09 2.13 20.28
C ARG A 101 -5.48 1.70 19.82
N GLY A 102 -5.55 0.98 18.69
CA GLY A 102 -6.73 0.18 18.35
C GLY A 102 -7.30 0.36 16.95
N ASN A 103 -6.82 1.33 16.16
CA ASN A 103 -7.34 1.60 14.83
C ASN A 103 -6.33 1.24 13.71
N PHE A 104 -5.81 0.01 13.74
CA PHE A 104 -4.91 -0.46 12.69
C PHE A 104 -5.71 -1.15 11.59
N ALA A 105 -5.36 -0.87 10.33
CA ALA A 105 -5.88 -1.65 9.21
C ALA A 105 -5.59 -3.14 9.43
N HIS A 106 -6.55 -4.00 9.07
CA HIS A 106 -6.38 -5.43 9.18
C HIS A 106 -5.09 -5.87 8.46
N PHE A 107 -4.39 -6.88 9.00
CA PHE A 107 -3.07 -7.27 8.49
C PHE A 107 -3.08 -7.64 7.00
N ALA A 108 -4.24 -8.06 6.49
CA ALA A 108 -4.48 -8.48 5.11
C ALA A 108 -5.00 -7.37 4.18
N TRP A 109 -5.28 -6.17 4.69
CA TRP A 109 -5.73 -5.03 3.89
C TRP A 109 -4.54 -4.25 3.32
N PRO A 110 -4.50 -3.85 2.04
CA PRO A 110 -5.54 -4.00 1.03
C PRO A 110 -5.41 -5.25 0.15
N GLU A 111 -4.42 -6.12 0.35
CA GLU A 111 -4.09 -7.25 -0.54
C GLU A 111 -5.08 -8.44 -0.50
N SER A 112 -6.06 -8.40 0.38
CA SER A 112 -7.15 -9.36 0.45
C SER A 112 -8.43 -8.54 0.54
N PRO A 113 -9.23 -8.47 -0.55
CA PRO A 113 -10.53 -7.82 -0.48
C PRO A 113 -11.45 -8.64 0.42
N GLU A 114 -12.50 -8.01 0.93
CA GLU A 114 -13.61 -8.72 1.55
C GLU A 114 -14.47 -9.40 0.46
N GLU A 115 -15.62 -9.95 0.83
CA GLU A 115 -16.52 -10.64 -0.12
C GLU A 115 -17.06 -9.71 -1.23
N ASP A 116 -16.83 -8.41 -1.12
CA ASP A 116 -17.33 -7.37 -1.99
C ASP A 116 -16.33 -6.90 -3.07
N GLY A 117 -15.22 -7.62 -3.31
CA GLY A 117 -14.27 -7.19 -4.31
C GLY A 117 -13.34 -8.27 -4.86
N MET A 118 -12.49 -7.87 -5.79
CA MET A 118 -11.39 -8.69 -6.29
C MET A 118 -10.12 -7.87 -6.44
N ILE A 119 -8.99 -8.58 -6.38
CA ILE A 119 -7.68 -8.04 -6.71
C ILE A 119 -7.12 -8.78 -7.91
N LEU A 120 -6.81 -8.03 -8.94
CA LEU A 120 -6.11 -8.48 -10.12
C LEU A 120 -4.63 -8.17 -9.93
N MET A 121 -3.83 -9.20 -9.77
CA MET A 121 -2.39 -9.08 -9.55
C MET A 121 -1.68 -8.96 -10.89
N GLY A 122 -0.90 -7.90 -11.06
CA GLY A 122 -0.01 -7.74 -12.22
C GLY A 122 1.15 -8.74 -12.20
N GLU A 123 1.82 -8.85 -13.34
CA GLU A 123 3.05 -9.63 -13.48
C GLU A 123 4.14 -9.04 -12.54
N GLY A 124 4.53 -9.81 -11.51
CA GLY A 124 5.53 -9.40 -10.52
C GLY A 124 5.01 -9.11 -9.11
N ALA A 125 3.73 -9.38 -8.81
CA ALA A 125 3.24 -9.31 -7.44
C ALA A 125 3.76 -10.48 -6.58
N VAL A 126 4.35 -10.18 -5.41
CA VAL A 126 4.97 -11.19 -4.53
C VAL A 126 4.43 -11.07 -3.10
N VAL A 127 3.83 -12.13 -2.59
CA VAL A 127 3.41 -12.19 -1.18
C VAL A 127 4.42 -13.03 -0.39
N ALA A 128 5.07 -12.42 0.61
CA ALA A 128 6.03 -13.10 1.46
C ALA A 128 5.38 -13.50 2.80
N LEU A 129 4.88 -14.74 2.88
CA LEU A 129 4.32 -15.24 4.15
C LEU A 129 5.45 -15.53 5.14
N PRO A 130 5.34 -15.09 6.41
CA PRO A 130 6.32 -15.45 7.43
C PRO A 130 6.34 -16.97 7.56
N ARG A 131 7.53 -17.56 7.61
CA ARG A 131 7.67 -18.96 8.04
C ARG A 131 7.16 -19.04 9.47
N SER A 132 6.22 -19.94 9.74
CA SER A 132 5.88 -20.28 11.12
C SER A 132 7.18 -20.66 11.84
N PRO A 133 7.55 -20.02 12.96
CA PRO A 133 8.80 -20.35 13.65
C PRO A 133 8.79 -21.76 14.29
N PHE A 134 7.69 -22.51 14.28
CA PHE A 134 7.61 -23.83 14.89
C PHE A 134 6.65 -24.77 14.15
N GLU A 135 7.18 -25.62 13.28
CA GLU A 135 6.75 -27.03 13.26
C GLU A 135 7.76 -27.80 14.12
N SER A 136 7.58 -27.74 15.44
CA SER A 136 8.20 -28.73 16.32
C SER A 136 7.35 -29.99 16.21
N THR A 137 7.97 -31.00 15.62
CA THR A 137 7.59 -32.41 15.62
C THR A 137 6.77 -32.79 16.85
N ARG A 138 5.55 -33.29 16.62
CA ARG A 138 4.86 -34.19 17.53
C ARG A 138 4.52 -35.46 16.78
#